data_AF-A0A7W3VUP8-F1
#
_entry.id   AF-A0A7W3VUP8-F1
#
_cell.length_a   1.000
_cell.length_b   1.000
_cell.length_c   1.000
_cell.angle_alpha   90.00
_cell.angle_beta   90.00
_cell.angle_gamma   90.00
#
_symmetry.space_group_name_H-M   'P 1'
#
loop_
_entity.id
_entity.type
_entity.pdbx_description
1 polymer ?
#
loop_
_entity_poly.entity_id
_entity_poly.type
_entity_poly.pdbx_seq_one_letter_code
_entity_poly.pdbx_strand_id
1 'polypeptide(L)' 'MAAPDHHPGDGEHLKEYWAYGKGAAKIRWNTPGDFNRCVHHLGKYVADPQGMCNVLHRMATGAPPGHAPGDKA' A
#
# COMPACT_ATOMS: atom_id res chain seq x y z
N MET A 1 29.47 -9.51 -14.56
CA MET A 1 29.14 -9.25 -13.13
C MET A 1 28.67 -7.81 -13.00
N ALA A 2 27.81 -7.54 -12.00
CA ALA A 2 27.27 -6.26 -11.54
C ALA A 2 26.02 -5.72 -12.25
N ALA A 3 24.88 -5.88 -11.57
CA ALA A 3 23.90 -4.83 -11.35
C ALA A 3 23.19 -5.10 -10.01
N PRO A 4 22.62 -4.11 -9.29
CA PRO A 4 22.55 -2.69 -9.63
C PRO A 4 22.97 -1.72 -8.52
N ASP A 5 23.49 -0.60 -8.99
CA ASP A 5 23.63 0.70 -8.34
C ASP A 5 22.37 1.09 -7.56
N HIS A 6 22.59 1.45 -6.30
CA HIS A 6 21.58 2.02 -5.44
C HIS A 6 21.41 3.53 -5.70
N HIS A 7 20.12 3.95 -5.75
CA HIS A 7 19.54 5.30 -5.58
C HIS A 7 19.43 6.17 -6.86
N PRO A 8 18.23 6.70 -7.24
CA PRO A 8 17.24 7.40 -6.40
C PRO A 8 15.78 6.93 -6.64
N GLY A 9 15.13 6.25 -5.68
CA GLY A 9 13.78 5.72 -5.92
C GLY A 9 13.03 5.17 -4.71
N ASP A 10 13.53 5.43 -3.49
CA ASP A 10 13.08 4.74 -2.27
C ASP A 10 11.58 4.97 -1.95
N GLY A 11 11.02 6.12 -2.34
CA GLY A 11 9.60 6.43 -2.14
C GLY A 11 8.66 5.73 -3.12
N GLU A 12 9.01 5.69 -4.41
CA GLU A 12 8.22 4.97 -5.42
C GLU A 12 8.30 3.45 -5.20
N HIS A 13 9.49 2.92 -4.92
CA HIS A 13 9.64 1.50 -4.60
C HIS A 13 8.86 1.10 -3.35
N LEU A 14 8.80 1.97 -2.33
CA LEU A 14 7.97 1.71 -1.16
C LEU A 14 6.48 1.63 -1.57
N LYS A 15 6.02 2.57 -2.41
CA LYS A 15 4.63 2.58 -2.89
C LYS A 15 4.32 1.32 -3.70
N GLU A 16 5.17 0.96 -4.66
CA GLU A 16 5.00 -0.26 -5.45
C GLU A 16 5.08 -1.53 -4.60
N TYR A 17 5.97 -1.57 -3.60
CA TYR A 17 6.10 -2.68 -2.67
C TYR A 17 4.82 -2.91 -1.84
N TRP A 18 4.17 -1.82 -1.39
CA TRP A 18 2.92 -1.91 -0.64
C TRP A 18 1.67 -2.00 -1.52
N ALA A 19 1.71 -1.50 -2.76
CA ALA A 19 0.59 -1.57 -3.70
C ALA A 19 0.53 -2.91 -4.46
N TYR A 20 1.67 -3.42 -4.94
CA TYR A 20 1.75 -4.66 -5.73
C TYR A 20 2.75 -5.69 -5.20
N GLY A 21 3.71 -5.28 -4.38
CA GLY A 21 4.77 -6.15 -3.90
C GLY A 21 4.42 -6.97 -2.66
N LYS A 22 5.43 -7.28 -1.86
CA LYS A 22 5.28 -8.14 -0.66
C LYS A 22 4.42 -7.48 0.42
N GLY A 23 4.40 -6.15 0.49
CA GLY A 23 3.53 -5.40 1.39
C GLY A 23 2.06 -5.53 0.99
N ALA A 24 1.79 -5.49 -0.31
CA ALA A 24 0.45 -5.70 -0.88
C ALA A 24 -0.14 -7.05 -0.51
N ALA A 25 0.68 -8.11 -0.59
CA ALA A 25 0.26 -9.45 -0.20
C ALA A 25 -0.07 -9.58 1.30
N LYS A 26 0.58 -8.79 2.16
CA LYS A 26 0.25 -8.73 3.60
C LYS A 26 -1.07 -8.01 3.87
N ILE A 27 -1.29 -6.90 3.17
CA ILE A 27 -2.54 -6.13 3.25
C ILE A 27 -3.71 -6.95 2.68
N ARG A 28 -3.47 -7.65 1.57
CA ARG A 28 -4.47 -8.30 0.71
C ARG A 28 -5.48 -7.28 0.19
N TRP A 29 -5.05 -6.44 -0.74
CA TRP A 29 -5.96 -5.53 -1.46
C TRP A 29 -7.15 -6.28 -2.07
N ASN A 30 -8.28 -5.60 -2.25
CA ASN A 30 -9.57 -6.20 -2.63
C ASN A 30 -10.19 -7.09 -1.54
N THR A 31 -9.83 -6.91 -0.26
CA THR A 31 -10.47 -7.64 0.83
C THR A 31 -11.04 -6.69 1.89
N PRO A 32 -12.17 -7.06 2.53
CA PRO A 32 -12.75 -6.26 3.61
C PRO A 32 -11.70 -5.80 4.63
N GLY A 33 -11.63 -4.49 4.87
CA GLY A 33 -10.70 -3.90 5.84
C GLY A 33 -9.22 -3.98 5.43
N ASP A 34 -8.91 -4.07 4.14
CA ASP A 34 -7.53 -3.95 3.64
C ASP A 34 -6.91 -2.59 4.01
N PHE A 35 -7.71 -1.51 3.98
CA PHE A 35 -7.26 -0.17 4.40
C PHE A 35 -6.83 -0.13 5.86
N ASN A 36 -7.62 -0.71 6.76
CA ASN A 36 -7.28 -0.81 8.19
C ASN A 36 -6.00 -1.61 8.40
N ARG A 37 -5.79 -2.71 7.64
CA ARG A 37 -4.54 -3.48 7.66
C ARG A 37 -3.36 -2.66 7.16
N CYS A 38 -3.55 -1.90 6.08
CA CYS A 38 -2.54 -0.98 5.58
C CYS A 38 -2.15 0.02 6.66
N VAL A 39 -3.12 0.72 7.27
CA VAL A 39 -2.87 1.71 8.31
C VAL A 39 -2.20 1.09 9.53
N HIS A 40 -2.59 -0.11 9.96
CA HIS A 40 -1.95 -0.81 11.07
C HIS A 40 -0.49 -1.19 10.79
N HIS A 41 -0.18 -1.61 9.56
CA HIS A 41 1.18 -1.97 9.17
C HIS A 41 2.05 -0.74 8.89
N LEU A 42 1.55 0.24 8.14
CA LEU A 42 2.26 1.47 7.77
C LEU A 42 2.37 2.44 8.93
N GLY A 43 1.39 2.52 9.82
CA GLY A 43 1.36 3.48 10.94
C GLY A 43 2.51 3.31 11.93
N LYS A 44 3.25 2.20 11.86
CA LYS A 44 4.49 1.98 12.62
C LYS A 44 5.71 2.67 11.99
N TYR A 45 5.64 3.02 10.71
CA TYR A 45 6.74 3.52 9.90
C TYR A 45 6.51 4.95 9.37
N VAL A 46 5.24 5.39 9.26
CA VAL A 46 4.89 6.72 8.77
C VAL A 46 4.00 7.48 9.76
N ALA A 47 4.16 8.80 9.79
CA ALA A 47 3.35 9.67 10.63
C ALA A 47 1.91 9.82 10.11
N ASP A 48 1.71 9.77 8.79
CA ASP A 48 0.39 9.81 8.16
C ASP A 48 0.13 8.54 7.33
N PRO A 49 -0.29 7.44 7.97
CA PRO A 49 -0.58 6.20 7.28
C PRO A 49 -1.87 6.27 6.45
N GLN A 50 -2.85 7.10 6.85
CA GLN A 50 -4.15 7.18 6.18
C GLN A 50 -4.04 7.78 4.78
N GLY A 51 -3.35 8.91 4.61
CA GLY A 51 -3.14 9.53 3.31
C GLY A 51 -2.32 8.63 2.38
N MET A 52 -1.27 7.99 2.89
CA MET A 52 -0.45 7.08 2.10
C MET A 52 -1.24 5.83 1.69
N CYS A 53 -1.97 5.19 2.61
CA CYS A 53 -2.80 4.03 2.29
C CYS A 53 -3.91 4.34 1.28
N ASN A 54 -4.46 5.55 1.25
CA ASN A 54 -5.45 5.94 0.24
C ASN A 54 -4.85 5.94 -1.17
N VAL A 55 -3.63 6.48 -1.31
CA VAL A 55 -2.89 6.47 -2.58
C VAL A 55 -2.54 5.04 -2.98
N LEU A 56 -2.02 4.23 -2.05
CA LEU A 56 -1.65 2.83 -2.31
C LEU A 56 -2.85 1.97 -2.69
N HIS A 57 -3.98 2.14 -2.01
CA HIS A 57 -5.21 1.42 -2.28
C HIS A 57 -5.71 1.76 -3.69
N ARG A 58 -5.72 3.03 -4.09
CA ARG A 58 -6.07 3.45 -5.45
C ARG A 58 -5.14 2.86 -6.50
N MET A 59 -3.83 2.78 -6.23
CA MET A 59 -2.92 2.10 -7.15
C MET A 59 -3.25 0.61 -7.23
N ALA A 60 -3.33 -0.08 -6.10
CA ALA A 60 -3.48 -1.54 -6.06
C ALA A 60 -4.84 -2.06 -6.54
N THR A 61 -5.94 -1.33 -6.26
CA THR A 61 -7.32 -1.76 -6.57
C THR A 61 -7.98 -0.95 -7.68
N GLY A 62 -7.43 0.22 -8.03
CA GLY A 62 -8.07 1.18 -8.94
C GLY A 62 -9.16 2.05 -8.30
N ALA A 63 -9.53 1.82 -7.03
CA ALA A 63 -10.59 2.55 -6.32
C ALA A 63 -10.08 3.13 -4.99
N PRO A 64 -10.70 4.18 -4.42
CA PRO A 64 -10.44 4.58 -3.04
C PRO A 64 -11.00 3.56 -2.03
N PRO A 65 -10.41 3.46 -0.83
CA PRO A 65 -10.94 2.65 0.28
C PRO A 65 -12.36 3.14 0.66
N GLY A 66 -13.24 2.23 1.07
CA GLY A 66 -14.67 2.54 1.31
C GLY A 66 -15.57 2.48 0.08
N HIS A 67 -15.02 2.41 -1.13
CA HIS A 67 -15.76 2.16 -2.38
C HIS A 67 -15.36 0.85 -3.06
N ALA A 68 -14.38 0.12 -2.51
CA ALA A 68 -14.03 -1.21 -2.98
C ALA A 68 -15.07 -2.23 -2.49
N PRO A 69 -15.41 -3.26 -3.29
CA PRO A 69 -16.50 -4.23 -3.02
C PRO A 69 -16.29 -5.17 -1.81
N GLY A 70 -15.43 -4.79 -0.85
CA GLY A 70 -15.24 -5.46 0.43
C GLY A 70 -15.38 -4.55 1.65
N ASP A 71 -15.36 -3.22 1.52
CA ASP A 71 -15.46 -2.31 2.67
C ASP A 71 -16.94 -2.14 3.05
N LYS A 72 -17.43 -3.06 3.89
CA LYS A 72 -18.76 -2.94 4.49
C LYS A 72 -18.75 -1.79 5.49
N ALA A 73 -19.50 -0.73 5.18
CA ALA A 73 -20.32 -0.07 6.19
C ALA A 73 -21.51 -0.99 6.53
#